data_AF-A0A516QJS5-F1
#
_entry.id   AF-A0A516QJS5-F1
#
_cell.length_a   1.000
_cell.length_b   1.000
_cell.length_c   1.000
_cell.angle_alpha   90.00
_cell.angle_beta   90.00
_cell.angle_gamma   90.00
#
_symmetry.space_group_name_H-M   'P 1'
#
loop_
_entity.id
_entity.type
_entity.pdbx_description
1 polymer ?
#
loop_
_entity_poly.entity_id
_entity_poly.type
_entity_poly.pdbx_seq_one_letter_code
_entity_poly.pdbx_strand_id
1 'polypeptide(L)' 'MENILLCSLLSEEEILITYYEDGYLLSIHMTVVGIGQHNNAVICTDAFYNKMQGNQQGIQQKQLFITI' A
#
# COMPACT_ATOMS: atom_id res chain seq x y z
N MET A 1 -1.45 -2.04 18.19
CA MET A 1 -1.07 -1.25 17.01
C MET A 1 -2.06 -1.64 15.94
N GLU A 2 -2.94 -0.72 15.57
CA GLU A 2 -3.89 -0.96 14.47
C GLU A 2 -3.09 -1.15 13.17
N ASN A 3 -3.55 -2.03 12.29
CA ASN A 3 -2.91 -2.26 11.00
C ASN A 3 -3.15 -1.00 10.16
N ILE A 4 -2.11 -0.20 9.92
CA ILE A 4 -2.19 1.07 9.18
C ILE A 4 -2.96 0.94 7.87
N LEU A 5 -2.80 -0.20 7.17
CA LEU A 5 -3.53 -0.49 5.94
C LEU A 5 -5.03 -0.71 6.17
N LEU A 6 -5.41 -1.30 7.31
CA LEU A 6 -6.80 -1.46 7.69
C LEU A 6 -7.43 -0.12 8.06
N CYS A 7 -6.69 0.76 8.75
CA CYS A 7 -7.15 2.11 9.05
C CYS A 7 -7.39 2.88 7.75
N SER A 8 -6.41 2.94 6.85
CA SER A 8 -6.55 3.58 5.52
C SER A 8 -7.71 3.01 4.71
N LEU A 9 -7.91 1.68 4.71
CA LEU A 9 -9.05 1.06 4.03
C LEU A 9 -10.39 1.49 4.62
N LEU A 10 -10.49 1.64 5.94
CA LEU A 10 -11.73 2.02 6.63
C LEU A 10 -12.01 3.53 6.58
N SER A 11 -10.96 4.36 6.56
CA SER A 11 -11.06 5.83 6.45
C SER A 11 -11.10 6.32 4.99
N GLU A 12 -10.87 5.42 4.03
CA GLU A 12 -10.67 5.74 2.61
C GLU A 12 -9.52 6.75 2.40
N GLU A 13 -8.53 6.74 3.29
CA GLU A 13 -7.37 7.62 3.22
C GLU A 13 -6.37 7.13 2.18
N GLU A 14 -5.83 8.09 1.44
CA GLU A 14 -4.72 7.89 0.53
C GLU A 14 -3.44 7.59 1.32
N ILE A 15 -2.65 6.65 0.81
CA ILE A 15 -1.34 6.30 1.35
C ILE A 15 -0.25 6.66 0.35
N LEU A 16 0.83 7.24 0.85
CA LEU A 16 2.05 7.43 0.08
C LEU A 16 2.96 6.23 0.29
N ILE A 17 3.22 5.50 -0.78
CA ILE A 17 4.13 4.36 -0.79
C ILE A 17 5.46 4.81 -1.39
N THR A 18 6.53 4.75 -0.61
CA THR A 18 7.88 5.08 -1.09
C THR A 18 8.80 3.86 -1.03
N TYR A 19 9.29 3.38 -2.18
CA TYR A 19 10.17 2.21 -2.31
C TYR A 19 11.45 2.55 -3.06
N TYR A 20 12.46 1.72 -2.86
CA TYR A 20 13.69 1.76 -3.63
C TYR A 20 13.67 0.70 -4.74
N GLU A 21 13.84 1.13 -5.98
CA GLU A 21 13.94 0.26 -7.16
C GLU A 21 15.03 0.79 -8.09
N ASP A 22 15.89 -0.11 -8.56
CA ASP A 22 16.93 0.16 -9.56
C ASP A 22 17.83 1.37 -9.30
N GLY A 23 18.11 1.69 -8.03
CA GLY A 23 18.95 2.83 -7.68
C GLY A 23 18.19 4.09 -7.28
N TYR A 24 16.88 4.11 -7.49
CA TYR A 24 16.01 5.28 -7.32
C TYR A 24 15.01 5.07 -6.18
N LEU A 25 14.69 6.17 -5.49
CA LEU A 25 13.59 6.21 -4.54
C LEU A 25 12.34 6.70 -5.27
N LEU A 26 11.36 5.82 -5.41
CA LEU A 26 10.09 6.10 -6.08
C LEU A 26 8.99 6.24 -5.04
N SER A 27 8.13 7.23 -5.23
CA SER A 27 6.95 7.46 -4.39
C SER A 27 5.69 7.38 -5.23
N ILE A 28 4.70 6.63 -4.77
CA ILE A 28 3.42 6.43 -5.45
C ILE A 28 2.28 6.68 -4.46
N HIS A 29 1.36 7.52 -4.90
CA HIS A 29 0.09 7.84 -4.28
C HIS A 29 -0.95 6.76 -4.61
N MET A 30 -1.52 6.13 -3.58
CA MET A 30 -2.48 5.04 -3.76
C MET A 30 -3.57 5.03 -2.68
N THR A 31 -4.73 4.48 -3.00
CA THR A 31 -5.80 4.19 -2.04
C THR A 31 -5.91 2.69 -1.84
N VAL A 32 -5.97 2.22 -0.59
CA VAL A 32 -6.23 0.80 -0.30
C VAL A 32 -7.71 0.51 -0.52
N VAL A 33 -8.02 -0.42 -1.41
CA VAL A 33 -9.41 -0.79 -1.75
C VAL A 33 -9.77 -2.21 -1.31
N GLY A 34 -8.80 -2.98 -0.82
CA GLY A 34 -9.08 -4.29 -0.28
C GLY A 34 -7.88 -4.96 0.37
N ILE A 35 -8.17 -5.83 1.34
CA ILE A 35 -7.19 -6.66 2.03
C ILE A 35 -7.67 -8.12 1.97
N GLY A 36 -6.90 -8.97 1.31
CA GLY A 36 -7.15 -10.40 1.22
C GLY A 36 -6.76 -11.11 2.51
N GLN A 37 -7.75 -11.72 3.18
CA GLN A 37 -7.60 -12.37 4.49
C GLN A 37 -6.68 -13.60 4.48
N HIS A 38 -6.61 -14.35 3.37
CA HIS A 38 -5.91 -15.64 3.32
C HIS A 38 -4.46 -15.57 2.84
N ASN A 39 -4.15 -14.65 1.92
CA ASN A 39 -2.82 -14.57 1.29
C ASN A 39 -2.06 -13.32 1.71
N ASN A 40 -2.56 -12.59 2.73
CA ASN A 40 -2.03 -11.30 3.11
C ASN A 40 -1.89 -10.40 1.87
N ALA A 41 -2.86 -10.39 0.97
CA ALA A 41 -2.80 -9.55 -0.23
C ALA A 41 -3.36 -8.17 0.09
N VAL A 42 -2.79 -7.12 -0.47
CA VAL A 42 -3.35 -5.76 -0.45
C VAL A 42 -3.65 -5.38 -1.89
N ILE A 43 -4.85 -4.86 -2.10
CA ILE A 43 -5.28 -4.33 -3.37
C ILE A 43 -5.33 -2.82 -3.20
N CYS A 44 -4.57 -2.13 -4.03
CA CYS A 44 -4.52 -0.68 -4.05
C CYS A 44 -4.92 -0.16 -5.43
N THR A 45 -5.37 1.08 -5.51
CA THR A 45 -5.60 1.81 -6.77
C THR A 45 -4.85 3.13 -6.76
N ASP A 46 -4.32 3.53 -7.91
CA ASP A 46 -3.84 4.91 -8.09
C ASP A 46 -5.00 5.89 -8.41
N ALA A 47 -4.67 7.17 -8.61
CA ALA A 47 -5.63 8.21 -8.99
C ALA A 47 -6.32 7.98 -10.36
N PHE A 48 -5.80 7.06 -11.18
CA PHE A 48 -6.36 6.66 -12.47
C PHE A 48 -7.13 5.33 -12.40
N TYR A 49 -7.39 4.82 -11.19
CA TYR A 49 -8.05 3.54 -10.92
C TYR A 49 -7.30 2.31 -11.44
N ASN A 50 -5.99 2.43 -11.70
CA ASN A 50 -5.16 1.27 -12.01
C ASN A 50 -4.97 0.45 -10.75
N LYS A 51 -5.38 -0.81 -10.79
CA LYS A 51 -5.27 -1.74 -9.67
C LYS A 51 -3.88 -2.35 -9.60
N MET A 52 -3.28 -2.29 -8.42
CA MET A 52 -2.06 -3.02 -8.09
C MET A 52 -2.31 -3.98 -6.94
N GLN A 53 -1.70 -5.16 -7.02
CA GLN A 53 -1.79 -6.18 -5.98
C GLN A 53 -0.39 -6.49 -5.44
N GLY A 54 -0.21 -6.26 -4.14
CA GLY A 54 1.02 -6.58 -3.42
C GLY A 54 0.74 -7.49 -2.22
N ASN A 55 1.79 -8.11 -1.66
CA ASN A 55 1.69 -8.78 -0.37
C ASN A 55 1.82 -7.75 0.77
N GLN A 56 1.02 -7.88 1.83
CA GLN A 56 1.08 -7.06 3.04
C GLN A 56 2.49 -7.09 3.63
N GLN A 57 3.16 -8.25 3.61
CA GLN A 57 4.55 -8.31 4.08
C GLN A 57 5.52 -7.57 3.15
N GLY A 58 5.34 -7.53 1.83
CA GLY A 58 6.19 -6.70 0.97
C GLY A 58 5.91 -5.21 1.15
N ILE A 59 4.65 -4.86 1.34
CA ILE A 59 4.20 -3.50 1.66
C ILE A 59 4.66 -3.08 3.07
N GLN A 60 4.87 -4.02 4.00
CA GLN A 60 5.30 -3.72 5.37
C GLN A 60 6.79 -4.04 5.65
N GLN A 61 7.49 -4.81 4.81
CA GLN A 61 8.87 -5.31 5.07
C GLN A 61 9.91 -5.02 3.97
N LYS A 62 9.55 -4.42 2.82
CA LYS A 62 10.56 -3.97 1.84
C LYS A 62 10.75 -2.46 1.91
N GLN A 63 11.47 -1.95 2.93
CA GLN A 63 11.90 -0.54 3.00
C GLN A 63 10.82 0.44 2.48
N LEU A 64 9.55 0.17 2.82
CA LEU A 64 8.41 0.88 2.27
C LEU A 64 7.95 1.81 3.37
N PHE A 65 8.33 3.08 3.25
CA PHE A 65 7.81 4.07 4.17
C PHE A 65 6.38 4.37 3.72
N ILE A 66 5.42 3.86 4.49
CA ILE A 66 4.00 4.19 4.32
C ILE A 66 3.72 5.36 5.25
N THR A 67 3.34 6.48 4.66
CA THR A 67 2.84 7.64 5.38
C THR A 67 1.37 7.81 5.01
N ILE A 68 0.52 7.94 6.04
CA ILE A 68 -0.89 8.35 5.91
C ILE A 68 -0.93 9.88 5.92
#